data_AF-A0A5D2Z0C8-F1
#
_entry.id   AF-A0A5D2Z0C8-F1
#
_cell.length_a   1.000
_cell.length_b   1.000
_cell.length_c   1.000
_cell.angle_alpha   90.00
_cell.angle_beta   90.00
_cell.angle_gamma   90.00
#
_symmetry.space_group_name_H-M   'P 1'
#
loop_
_entity.id
_entity.type
_entity.pdbx_description
1 polymer ?
#
loop_
_entity_poly.entity_id
_entity_poly.type
_entity_poly.pdbx_seq_one_letter_code
_entity_poly.pdbx_strand_id
1 'polypeptide(L)'
;MSISTSGNTETEDCSACKYQRRRCRADCPFAPYFPHGREQQFKNMHKLFGMNNVIKLIRTLKDPSTKDIAMRTIVVESDMRAKDPVGGCYRVIQELQHQIECKQAELDKIYYNIANCRAQNAHHLQMQKIDDGDHCQMMNKSPLIQFETEKLANLSIKSDDNIGEK
;
A
#
# COMPACT_ATOMS: atom_id res chain seq x y z
N MET A 1 8.19 -18.30 -46.57
CA MET A 1 8.46 -16.98 -47.19
C MET A 1 8.22 -15.93 -46.12
N SER A 2 9.29 -15.38 -45.56
CA SER A 2 9.26 -14.40 -44.48
C SER A 2 9.06 -13.03 -45.10
N ILE A 3 7.98 -12.33 -44.76
CA ILE A 3 7.73 -10.96 -45.22
C ILE A 3 8.60 -10.03 -44.39
N SER A 4 9.69 -9.56 -44.99
CA SER A 4 10.50 -8.45 -44.49
C SER A 4 9.79 -7.14 -44.82
N THR A 5 9.05 -6.58 -43.86
CA THR A 5 8.50 -5.24 -43.99
C THR A 5 9.56 -4.22 -43.61
N SER A 6 10.24 -3.69 -44.63
CA SER A 6 11.12 -2.53 -44.55
C SER A 6 10.28 -1.26 -44.36
N GLY A 7 9.93 -0.95 -43.11
CA GLY A 7 9.42 0.35 -42.72
C GLY A 7 10.59 1.22 -42.26
N ASN A 8 10.79 2.38 -42.90
CA ASN A 8 11.61 3.45 -42.34
C ASN A 8 10.92 3.96 -41.06
N THR A 9 11.18 3.32 -39.92
CA THR A 9 10.93 3.90 -38.61
C THR A 9 12.25 4.52 -38.17
N GLU A 10 12.32 5.84 -38.08
CA GLU A 10 13.34 6.47 -37.24
C GLU A 10 13.18 5.82 -35.87
N THR A 11 14.12 4.96 -35.47
CA THR A 11 14.07 4.30 -34.16
C THR A 11 14.22 5.40 -33.14
N GLU A 12 13.09 5.88 -32.62
CA GLU A 12 13.09 6.99 -31.68
C GLU A 12 13.89 6.59 -30.44
N ASP A 13 14.94 7.37 -30.15
CA ASP A 13 15.77 7.13 -29.00
C ASP A 13 14.92 7.22 -27.73
N CYS A 14 15.09 6.26 -26.82
CA CYS A 14 14.38 6.29 -25.54
C CYS A 14 14.72 7.58 -24.78
N SER A 15 13.85 7.99 -23.86
CA SER A 15 13.98 9.28 -23.17
C SER A 15 15.31 9.42 -22.42
N ALA A 16 15.87 8.31 -21.92
CA ALA A 16 17.18 8.29 -21.27
C ALA A 16 18.35 8.55 -22.24
N CYS A 17 18.31 7.94 -23.42
CA CYS A 17 19.34 8.09 -24.45
C CYS A 17 19.26 9.46 -25.13
N LYS A 18 18.04 9.95 -25.38
CA LYS A 18 17.77 11.32 -25.83
C LYS A 18 18.35 12.35 -24.84
N TYR A 19 18.11 12.18 -23.54
CA TYR A 19 18.70 13.04 -22.50
C TYR A 19 20.23 13.03 -22.53
N GLN A 20 20.83 11.86 -22.75
CA GLN A 20 22.29 11.67 -22.86
C GLN A 20 22.88 12.06 -24.22
N ARG A 21 22.05 12.51 -25.16
CA ARG A 21 22.46 12.87 -26.54
C ARG A 21 23.22 11.74 -27.25
N ARG A 22 22.79 10.50 -27.07
CA ARG A 22 23.35 9.32 -27.75
C ARG A 22 22.25 8.43 -28.33
N ARG A 23 22.61 7.60 -29.33
CA ARG A 23 21.71 6.61 -29.91
C ARG A 23 21.35 5.50 -28.91
N CYS A 24 20.09 5.06 -28.95
CA CYS A 24 19.57 3.98 -28.15
C CYS A 24 19.97 2.63 -28.74
N ARG A 25 20.63 1.80 -27.95
CA ARG A 25 20.96 0.43 -28.32
C ARG A 25 19.77 -0.49 -28.05
N ALA A 26 19.69 -1.62 -28.76
CA ALA A 26 18.65 -2.63 -28.56
C ALA A 26 18.65 -3.20 -27.12
N ASP A 27 19.81 -3.20 -26.46
CA ASP A 27 20.02 -3.68 -25.08
C ASP A 27 19.94 -2.57 -24.02
N CYS A 28 19.36 -1.41 -24.34
CA CYS A 28 19.29 -0.28 -23.42
C CYS A 28 18.44 -0.62 -22.17
N PRO A 29 19.03 -0.61 -20.95
CA PRO A 29 18.31 -1.00 -19.74
C PRO A 29 17.21 -0.01 -19.34
N PHE A 30 17.25 1.21 -19.87
CA PHE A 30 16.26 2.24 -19.61
C PHE A 30 15.10 2.26 -20.60
N ALA A 31 15.27 1.67 -21.79
CA ALA A 31 14.26 1.76 -22.86
C ALA A 31 12.88 1.19 -22.46
N PRO A 32 12.77 0.07 -21.73
CA PRO A 32 11.47 -0.45 -21.29
C PRO A 32 10.71 0.48 -20.32
N TYR A 33 11.43 1.27 -19.54
CA TYR A 33 10.85 2.12 -18.47
C TYR A 33 10.67 3.57 -18.90
N PHE A 34 11.51 4.03 -19.83
CA PHE A 34 11.53 5.39 -20.36
C PHE A 34 11.47 5.39 -21.89
N PRO A 35 10.38 4.88 -22.51
CA PRO A 35 10.17 5.00 -23.95
C PRO A 35 10.16 6.47 -24.40
N HIS A 36 10.07 6.70 -25.71
CA HIS A 36 9.96 8.05 -26.26
C HIS A 36 8.76 8.82 -25.66
N GLY A 37 8.89 10.14 -25.48
CA GLY A 37 7.83 11.00 -24.91
C GLY A 37 7.72 11.00 -23.38
N ARG A 38 8.60 10.29 -22.66
CA ARG A 38 8.66 10.24 -21.18
C ARG A 38 9.89 10.96 -20.61
N GLU A 39 10.35 12.02 -21.28
CA GLU A 39 11.55 12.76 -20.90
C GLU A 39 11.43 13.39 -19.52
N GLN A 40 10.23 13.86 -19.16
CA GLN A 40 10.02 14.46 -17.84
C GLN A 40 10.17 13.44 -16.71
N GLN A 41 9.65 12.22 -16.88
CA GLN A 41 9.80 11.15 -15.89
C GLN A 41 11.26 10.74 -15.75
N PHE A 42 12.00 10.68 -16.88
CA PHE A 42 13.44 10.44 -16.84
C PHE A 42 14.18 11.55 -16.10
N LYS A 43 13.85 12.82 -16.35
CA LYS A 43 14.43 13.96 -15.63
C LYS A 43 14.14 13.92 -14.13
N ASN A 44 12.91 13.57 -13.74
CA ASN A 44 12.52 13.43 -12.33
C ASN A 44 13.36 12.34 -11.64
N MET A 45 13.46 11.17 -12.27
CA MET A 45 14.30 10.06 -11.76
C MET A 45 15.78 10.44 -11.68
N HIS A 46 16.29 11.08 -12.74
CA HIS A 46 17.67 11.54 -12.76
C HIS A 46 17.96 12.57 -11.66
N LYS A 47 17.01 13.48 -11.40
CA LYS A 47 17.14 14.51 -10.36
C LYS A 47 17.09 13.92 -8.95
N LEU A 48 16.20 12.95 -8.71
CA LEU A 48 16.02 12.38 -7.37
C LEU A 48 17.09 11.35 -7.03
N PHE A 49 17.28 10.34 -7.89
CA PHE A 49 18.14 9.20 -7.59
C PHE A 49 19.51 9.32 -8.24
N GLY A 50 19.59 9.97 -9.41
CA GLY A 50 20.81 10.00 -10.22
C GLY A 50 21.03 8.71 -11.00
N MET A 51 21.49 8.85 -12.25
CA MET A 51 21.62 7.72 -13.17
C MET A 51 22.57 6.61 -12.66
N ASN A 52 23.72 7.00 -12.12
CA ASN A 52 24.73 6.05 -11.64
C ASN A 52 24.23 5.22 -10.45
N ASN A 53 23.44 5.82 -9.56
CA ASN A 53 22.88 5.13 -8.40
C ASN A 53 21.82 4.11 -8.83
N VAL A 54 20.94 4.51 -9.77
CA VAL A 54 19.95 3.58 -10.35
C VAL A 54 20.64 2.41 -11.05
N ILE A 55 21.67 2.67 -11.87
CA ILE A 55 22.42 1.60 -12.53
C ILE A 55 23.09 0.67 -11.51
N LYS A 56 23.70 1.21 -10.45
CA LYS A 56 24.30 0.41 -9.37
C LYS A 56 23.25 -0.47 -8.70
N LEU A 57 22.10 0.08 -8.32
CA LEU A 57 21.00 -0.66 -7.70
C LEU A 57 20.50 -1.80 -8.60
N ILE A 58 20.23 -1.53 -9.88
CA ILE A 58 19.72 -2.57 -10.78
C ILE A 58 20.75 -3.67 -11.04
N ARG A 59 22.04 -3.38 -10.92
CA ARG A 59 23.12 -4.38 -11.01
C ARG A 59 23.25 -5.23 -9.75
N THR A 60 22.95 -4.71 -8.57
CA THR A 60 23.02 -5.49 -7.31
C THR A 60 21.86 -6.46 -7.18
N LEU A 61 20.70 -6.14 -7.75
CA LEU A 61 19.58 -7.06 -7.85
C LEU A 61 19.92 -8.22 -8.82
N LYS A 62 19.63 -9.46 -8.43
CA LYS A 62 19.87 -10.65 -9.27
C LYS A 62 18.64 -11.05 -10.06
N ASP A 63 17.49 -11.07 -9.38
CA ASP A 63 16.21 -11.49 -9.93
C ASP A 63 15.63 -10.45 -10.92
N PRO A 64 15.28 -10.83 -12.16
CA PRO A 64 14.70 -9.93 -13.14
C PRO A 64 13.36 -9.30 -12.70
N SER A 65 12.50 -10.04 -11.97
CA SER A 65 11.20 -9.51 -11.52
C SER A 65 11.41 -8.37 -10.52
N THR A 66 12.33 -8.58 -9.57
CA THR A 66 12.71 -7.57 -8.58
C THR A 66 13.31 -6.33 -9.25
N LYS A 67 14.09 -6.48 -10.33
CA LYS A 67 14.59 -5.33 -11.12
C LYS A 67 13.47 -4.53 -11.76
N ASP A 68 12.48 -5.21 -12.33
CA ASP A 68 11.31 -4.57 -12.95
C ASP A 68 10.50 -3.79 -11.90
N ILE A 69 10.22 -4.42 -10.75
CA ILE A 69 9.56 -3.75 -9.62
C ILE A 69 10.36 -2.53 -9.17
N ALA A 70 11.67 -2.68 -8.92
CA ALA A 70 12.52 -1.58 -8.48
C ALA A 70 12.53 -0.41 -9.47
N MET A 71 12.66 -0.68 -10.77
CA MET A 71 12.63 0.37 -11.79
C MET A 71 11.27 1.08 -11.85
N ARG A 72 10.16 0.34 -11.78
CA ARG A 72 8.81 0.94 -11.76
C ARG A 72 8.60 1.80 -10.52
N THR A 73 9.01 1.31 -9.35
CA THR A 73 8.94 2.05 -8.09
C THR A 73 9.75 3.34 -8.17
N ILE A 74 11.00 3.27 -8.65
CA ILE A 74 11.84 4.46 -8.84
C ILE A 74 11.15 5.50 -9.70
N VAL A 75 10.53 5.10 -10.82
CA VAL A 75 9.81 6.04 -11.70
C VAL A 75 8.67 6.73 -10.95
N VAL A 76 7.84 5.94 -10.27
CA VAL A 76 6.67 6.46 -9.53
C VAL A 76 7.09 7.38 -8.38
N GLU A 77 8.06 6.97 -7.57
CA GLU A 77 8.56 7.77 -6.44
C GLU A 77 9.21 9.08 -6.89
N SER A 78 9.92 9.05 -8.01
CA SER A 78 10.51 10.25 -8.61
C SER A 78 9.45 11.25 -9.04
N ASP A 79 8.37 10.77 -9.65
CA ASP A 79 7.24 11.62 -10.05
C ASP A 79 6.49 12.15 -8.83
N MET A 80 6.30 11.34 -7.78
CA MET A 80 5.71 11.78 -6.52
C MET A 80 6.55 12.88 -5.87
N ARG A 81 7.87 12.73 -5.80
CA ARG A 81 8.76 13.76 -5.25
C ARG A 81 8.82 15.02 -6.12
N ALA A 82 8.66 14.89 -7.42
CA ALA A 82 8.57 16.05 -8.31
C ALA A 82 7.28 16.86 -8.06
N LYS A 83 6.16 16.19 -7.73
CA LYS A 83 4.87 16.82 -7.40
C LYS A 83 4.84 17.39 -5.97
N ASP A 84 5.41 16.67 -5.01
CA ASP A 84 5.55 17.09 -3.62
C ASP A 84 7.03 17.00 -3.20
N PRO A 85 7.79 18.10 -3.33
CA PRO A 85 9.23 18.12 -3.04
C PRO A 85 9.59 17.83 -1.57
N VAL A 86 8.64 18.02 -0.65
CA VAL A 86 8.85 17.83 0.78
C VAL A 86 8.41 16.42 1.18
N GLY A 87 7.16 16.06 0.91
CA GLY A 87 6.57 14.81 1.37
C GLY A 87 6.69 13.64 0.39
N GLY A 88 6.75 13.88 -0.92
CA GLY A 88 6.84 12.81 -1.94
C GLY A 88 5.89 11.64 -1.70
N CYS A 89 6.42 10.41 -1.77
CA CYS A 89 5.66 9.20 -1.44
C CYS A 89 5.32 9.08 0.05
N TYR A 90 6.10 9.69 0.95
CA TYR A 90 5.85 9.63 2.39
C TYR A 90 4.52 10.29 2.78
N ARG A 91 4.15 11.43 2.15
CA ARG A 91 2.84 12.04 2.39
C ARG A 91 1.68 11.12 2.03
N VAL A 92 1.81 10.37 0.92
CA VAL A 92 0.80 9.40 0.49
C VAL A 92 0.68 8.27 1.51
N ILE A 93 1.82 7.79 2.03
CA ILE A 93 1.84 6.76 3.08
C ILE A 93 1.14 7.27 4.34
N GLN A 94 1.48 8.48 4.81
CA GLN A 94 0.86 9.07 6.00
C GLN A 94 -0.66 9.24 5.85
N GLU A 95 -1.10 9.71 4.69
CA GLU A 95 -2.53 9.87 4.39
C GLU A 95 -3.25 8.51 4.44
N LEU A 96 -2.68 7.48 3.83
CA LEU A 96 -3.25 6.13 3.86
C LEU A 96 -3.28 5.55 5.27
N GLN A 97 -2.22 5.76 6.06
CA GLN A 97 -2.18 5.34 7.46
C GLN A 97 -3.27 6.03 8.29
N HIS A 98 -3.44 7.35 8.12
CA HIS A 98 -4.49 8.09 8.79
C HIS A 98 -5.89 7.59 8.39
N GLN A 99 -6.12 7.31 7.10
CA GLN A 99 -7.38 6.74 6.64
C GLN A 99 -7.67 5.37 7.27
N ILE A 100 -6.65 4.50 7.38
CA ILE A 100 -6.79 3.20 8.05
C ILE A 100 -7.20 3.40 9.51
N GLU A 101 -6.53 4.30 10.24
CA GLU A 101 -6.86 4.61 11.64
C GLU A 101 -8.30 5.13 11.80
N CYS A 102 -8.71 6.08 10.96
CA CYS A 102 -10.08 6.60 10.97
C CYS A 102 -11.11 5.49 10.71
N LYS A 103 -10.84 4.59 9.76
CA LYS A 103 -11.74 3.48 9.44
C LYS A 103 -11.78 2.43 10.54
N GLN A 104 -10.66 2.16 11.21
CA GLN A 104 -10.65 1.28 12.37
C GLN A 104 -11.48 1.87 13.52
N ALA A 105 -11.33 3.16 13.81
CA ALA A 105 -12.12 3.83 14.85
C ALA A 105 -13.63 3.84 14.53
N GLU A 106 -14.00 3.99 13.26
CA GLU A 106 -15.39 3.90 12.80
C GLU A 106 -15.96 2.49 13.03
N LEU A 107 -15.21 1.45 12.70
CA LEU A 107 -15.59 0.05 12.95
C LEU A 107 -15.75 -0.23 14.44
N ASP A 108 -14.81 0.20 15.27
CA ASP A 108 -14.84 -0.03 16.72
C ASP A 108 -16.07 0.64 17.36
N LYS A 109 -16.44 1.84 16.90
CA LYS A 109 -17.66 2.53 17.33
C LYS A 109 -18.92 1.73 16.96
N ILE A 110 -18.97 1.16 15.76
CA ILE A 110 -20.11 0.35 15.31
C ILE A 110 -20.22 -0.92 16.17
N TYR A 111 -19.10 -1.61 16.42
CA TYR A 111 -19.09 -2.81 17.27
C TYR A 111 -19.54 -2.49 18.70
N TYR A 112 -19.06 -1.38 19.27
CA TYR A 112 -19.51 -0.90 20.57
C TYR A 112 -21.03 -0.65 20.61
N ASN A 113 -21.58 0.04 19.60
CA ASN A 113 -23.01 0.30 19.51
C ASN A 113 -23.84 -0.99 19.39
N ILE A 114 -23.39 -1.95 18.58
CA ILE A 114 -24.06 -3.26 18.43
C ILE A 114 -24.09 -4.01 19.77
N ALA A 115 -22.97 -4.01 20.51
CA ALA A 115 -22.89 -4.65 21.83
C ALA A 115 -23.88 -4.00 22.81
N ASN A 116 -23.96 -2.66 22.84
CA ASN A 116 -24.89 -1.93 23.69
C ASN A 116 -26.35 -2.23 23.34
N CYS A 117 -26.73 -2.22 22.06
CA CYS A 117 -28.09 -2.54 21.64
C CYS A 117 -28.48 -3.97 22.03
N ARG A 118 -27.56 -4.94 21.89
CA ARG A 118 -27.81 -6.33 22.33
C ARG A 118 -28.02 -6.43 23.84
N ALA A 119 -27.22 -5.72 24.63
CA ALA A 119 -27.36 -5.69 26.09
C ALA A 119 -28.68 -5.03 26.53
N GLN A 120 -29.07 -3.92 25.90
CA GLN A 120 -30.34 -3.24 26.17
C GLN A 120 -31.55 -4.12 25.82
N ASN A 121 -31.52 -4.79 24.66
CA ASN A 121 -32.58 -5.72 24.27
C ASN A 121 -32.70 -6.88 25.26
N ALA A 122 -31.58 -7.43 25.75
CA ALA A 122 -31.60 -8.48 26.76
C ALA A 122 -32.22 -8.01 28.09
N HIS A 123 -31.89 -6.79 28.52
CA HIS A 123 -32.50 -6.18 29.72
C HIS A 123 -34.01 -5.95 29.55
N HIS A 124 -34.44 -5.47 28.38
CA HIS A 124 -35.87 -5.26 28.09
C HIS A 124 -36.65 -6.59 28.11
N LEU A 125 -36.11 -7.65 27.51
CA LEU A 125 -36.69 -8.99 27.55
C LEU A 125 -36.74 -9.60 28.95
N GLN A 126 -35.83 -9.22 29.86
CA GLN A 126 -35.91 -9.61 31.27
C GLN A 126 -37.01 -8.85 32.01
N MET A 127 -37.17 -7.55 31.76
CA MET A 127 -38.22 -6.72 32.37
C MET A 127 -39.62 -7.10 31.91
N GLN A 128 -39.82 -7.46 30.64
CA GLN A 128 -41.12 -7.93 30.13
C GLN A 128 -41.57 -9.28 30.72
N LYS A 129 -40.66 -10.09 31.26
CA LYS A 129 -41.00 -11.37 31.91
C LYS A 129 -41.47 -11.24 33.36
N ILE A 130 -41.48 -10.03 33.92
CA ILE A 130 -41.86 -9.79 35.33
C ILE A 130 -43.34 -9.35 35.46
N ASP A 131 -43.99 -8.94 34.36
CA ASP A 131 -45.38 -8.45 34.37
C ASP A 131 -46.43 -9.55 34.10
N ASP A 132 -46.03 -10.69 33.49
CA ASP A 132 -46.91 -11.82 33.21
C ASP A 132 -46.66 -13.01 34.16
N GLY A 133 -47.17 -12.92 35.38
CA GLY A 133 -47.63 -14.09 36.16
C GLY A 133 -46.60 -14.95 36.89
N ASP A 134 -46.97 -15.29 38.13
CA ASP A 134 -46.34 -16.23 39.05
C ASP A 134 -45.80 -17.55 38.45
N HIS A 135 -44.70 -18.00 39.06
CA HIS A 135 -44.25 -19.40 39.19
C HIS A 135 -43.54 -20.08 38.00
N CYS A 136 -42.21 -20.20 38.04
CA CYS A 136 -41.50 -21.46 38.34
C CYS A 136 -39.99 -21.39 37.95
N GLN A 137 -39.14 -21.77 38.92
CA GLN A 137 -37.81 -22.41 38.80
C GLN A 137 -36.74 -21.83 37.84
N MET A 138 -35.70 -21.31 38.50
CA MET A 138 -34.29 -21.72 38.33
C MET A 138 -34.02 -22.64 37.13
N MET A 139 -33.50 -22.07 36.04
CA MET A 139 -32.38 -22.56 35.22
C MET A 139 -32.43 -21.87 33.85
N ASN A 140 -31.55 -20.89 33.64
CA ASN A 140 -30.64 -20.98 32.51
C ASN A 140 -29.42 -20.09 32.77
N LYS A 141 -28.26 -20.74 32.87
CA LYS A 141 -26.98 -20.08 33.06
C LYS A 141 -26.71 -19.18 31.86
N SER A 142 -26.44 -17.91 32.13
CA SER A 142 -25.76 -17.01 31.20
C SER A 142 -24.48 -17.66 30.67
N PRO A 143 -24.25 -17.70 29.35
CA PRO A 143 -22.90 -17.73 28.83
C PRO A 143 -22.47 -16.27 28.66
N LEU A 144 -21.59 -15.88 29.58
CA LEU A 144 -20.61 -14.80 29.45
C LEU A 144 -20.10 -14.73 28.01
N ILE A 145 -20.04 -13.55 27.41
CA ILE A 145 -18.77 -12.80 27.30
C ILE A 145 -17.58 -13.77 27.21
N GLN A 146 -17.38 -14.42 26.06
CA GLN A 146 -16.15 -15.18 25.83
C GLN A 146 -15.70 -15.29 24.37
N PHE A 147 -16.27 -14.52 23.44
CA PHE A 147 -15.94 -14.69 22.02
C PHE A 147 -15.30 -13.52 21.29
N GLU A 148 -15.03 -12.36 21.90
CA GLU A 148 -14.53 -11.23 21.10
C GLU A 148 -13.50 -10.29 21.73
N THR A 149 -13.02 -10.53 22.96
CA THR A 149 -11.96 -9.70 23.56
C THR A 149 -10.54 -10.16 23.22
N GLU A 150 -10.32 -11.44 22.90
CA GLU A 150 -8.98 -11.97 22.58
C GLU A 150 -8.51 -11.60 21.16
N LYS A 151 -9.41 -11.17 20.28
CA LYS A 151 -9.04 -10.75 18.91
C LYS A 151 -8.66 -9.28 18.80
N LEU A 152 -9.13 -8.43 19.72
CA LEU A 152 -8.81 -6.99 19.76
C LEU A 152 -7.51 -6.70 20.51
N ALA A 153 -7.08 -7.55 21.45
CA ALA A 153 -5.78 -7.41 22.13
C ALA A 153 -4.57 -7.84 21.28
N ASN A 154 -4.79 -8.64 20.22
CA ASN A 154 -3.72 -9.20 19.38
C ASN A 154 -3.39 -8.37 18.13
N LEU A 155 -4.01 -7.20 17.93
CA LEU A 155 -3.65 -6.26 16.85
C LEU A 155 -2.84 -5.04 17.31
N SER A 156 -2.53 -4.93 18.60
CA SER A 156 -1.58 -3.95 19.12
C SER A 156 -0.31 -4.68 19.57
N ILE A 157 0.84 -4.22 19.07
CA ILE A 157 2.22 -4.68 19.36
C ILE A 157 2.73 -5.83 18.47
N LYS A 158 3.04 -5.49 17.21
CA LYS A 158 4.33 -5.84 16.57
C LYS A 158 4.87 -4.63 15.81
N SER A 159 5.19 -3.58 16.56
CA SER A 159 6.20 -2.60 16.15
C SER A 159 7.54 -3.09 16.71
N ASP A 160 8.17 -4.03 16.01
CA ASP A 160 9.58 -4.35 16.25
C ASP A 160 10.43 -3.28 15.58
N ASP A 161 10.66 -2.17 16.29
CA ASP A 161 11.81 -1.30 16.05
C ASP A 161 13.08 -2.07 16.47
N ASN A 162 13.58 -2.90 15.55
CA ASN A 162 14.89 -3.50 15.67
C ASN A 162 15.94 -2.46 15.24
N ILE A 163 16.25 -1.51 16.14
CA ILE A 163 17.46 -0.69 16.04
C ILE A 163 18.60 -1.51 16.63
N GLY A 164 19.23 -2.30 15.77
CA GLY A 164 20.55 -2.85 16.04
C GLY A 164 21.59 -1.73 15.98
N GLU A 165 22.05 -1.28 17.13
CA GLU A 165 23.35 -0.64 17.27
C GLU A 165 24.44 -1.59 16.77
N LYS A 166 25.21 -1.12 15.79
CA LYS A 166 26.61 -1.49 15.56
C LYS A 166 27.39 -0.25 15.19
#